data_AF-A0A956G4T5-F1
#
_entry.id   AF-A0A956G4T5-F1
#
_cell.length_a   1.000
_cell.length_b   1.000
_cell.length_c   1.000
_cell.angle_alpha   90.00
_cell.angle_beta   90.00
_cell.angle_gamma   90.00
#
_symmetry.space_group_name_H-M   'P 1'
#
loop_
_entity.id
_entity.type
_entity.pdbx_description
1 polymer ?
#
loop_
_entity_poly.entity_id
_entity_poly.type
_entity_poly.pdbx_seq_one_letter_code
_entity_poly.pdbx_strand_id
1 'polypeptide(L)'
;MSDPTASEAEIHETFAAAQHAAAEQDWAALFALVDAADLRAIAANSVKALLSARPEPLRALCDEHGYGGERVDELAAACDRMVASAMKLTKAGAAGDPGAHRQLVKDFEATIKDGLARVADLAAFTAALEREMRTLLGGGSISSRLLDGATLEAVTVEASKARGRASDGRELRFVRRRGRWLLRLR
;
A
#
# COMPACT_ATOMS: atom_id res chain seq x y z
N MET A 1 29.31 1.79 -15.05
CA MET A 1 29.34 2.58 -13.81
C MET A 1 28.47 3.79 -14.05
N SER A 2 27.34 3.92 -13.35
CA SER A 2 26.49 5.12 -13.47
C SER A 2 27.15 6.28 -12.75
N ASP A 3 27.10 7.46 -13.34
CA ASP A 3 27.59 8.70 -12.74
C ASP A 3 26.79 9.01 -11.45
N PRO A 4 27.45 9.17 -10.29
CA PRO A 4 26.78 9.46 -9.02
C PRO A 4 26.01 10.79 -9.05
N THR A 5 26.49 11.79 -9.82
CA THR A 5 25.82 13.10 -9.93
C THR A 5 24.51 13.01 -10.71
N ALA A 6 24.48 12.21 -11.79
CA ALA A 6 23.27 11.93 -12.54
C ALA A 6 22.23 11.17 -11.70
N SER A 7 22.70 10.27 -10.82
CA SER A 7 21.79 9.51 -9.95
C SER A 7 21.15 10.38 -8.87
N GLU A 8 21.86 11.39 -8.36
CA GLU A 8 21.32 12.37 -7.41
C GLU A 8 20.25 13.26 -8.05
N ALA A 9 20.49 13.78 -9.26
CA ALA A 9 19.52 14.58 -10.01
C ALA A 9 18.20 13.79 -10.24
N GLU A 10 18.29 12.53 -10.70
CA GLU A 10 17.11 11.67 -10.91
C GLU A 10 16.30 11.44 -9.60
N ILE A 11 16.97 11.40 -8.44
CA ILE A 11 16.32 11.26 -7.13
C ILE A 11 15.57 12.54 -6.77
N HIS A 12 16.18 13.71 -6.96
CA HIS A 12 15.51 14.99 -6.76
C HIS A 12 14.29 15.15 -7.68
N GLU A 13 14.40 14.76 -8.94
CA GLU A 13 13.28 14.74 -9.89
C GLU A 13 12.17 13.80 -9.42
N THR A 14 12.51 12.58 -8.97
CA THR A 14 11.54 11.62 -8.43
C THR A 14 10.81 12.18 -7.22
N PHE A 15 11.54 12.82 -6.31
CA PHE A 15 10.96 13.45 -5.12
C PHE A 15 10.05 14.62 -5.48
N ALA A 16 10.49 15.52 -6.36
CA ALA A 16 9.71 16.67 -6.81
C ALA A 16 8.42 16.24 -7.52
N ALA A 17 8.49 15.21 -8.38
CA ALA A 17 7.32 14.64 -9.03
C ALA A 17 6.33 14.03 -8.02
N ALA A 18 6.83 13.31 -7.01
CA ALA A 18 5.99 12.75 -5.96
C ALA A 18 5.34 13.85 -5.09
N GLN A 19 6.07 14.91 -4.76
CA GLN A 19 5.53 16.05 -4.04
C GLN A 19 4.43 16.75 -4.84
N HIS A 20 4.68 17.02 -6.12
CA HIS A 20 3.68 17.65 -6.99
C HIS A 20 2.41 16.79 -7.10
N ALA A 21 2.55 15.49 -7.35
CA ALA A 21 1.41 14.57 -7.40
C ALA A 21 0.64 14.52 -6.07
N ALA A 22 1.32 14.52 -4.94
CA ALA A 22 0.68 14.54 -3.63
C ALA A 22 -0.07 15.86 -3.36
N ALA A 23 0.50 17.01 -3.74
CA ALA A 23 -0.12 18.32 -3.58
C ALA A 23 -1.41 18.47 -4.41
N GLU A 24 -1.40 17.97 -5.65
CA GLU A 24 -2.57 17.94 -6.54
C GLU A 24 -3.55 16.80 -6.21
N GLN A 25 -3.25 15.99 -5.20
CA GLN A 25 -4.00 14.78 -4.85
C GLN A 25 -4.13 13.79 -6.03
N ASP A 26 -3.17 13.78 -6.94
CA ASP A 26 -3.07 12.81 -8.02
C ASP A 26 -2.43 11.51 -7.50
N TRP A 27 -3.28 10.68 -6.90
CA TRP A 27 -2.87 9.39 -6.35
C TRP A 27 -2.29 8.43 -7.40
N ALA A 28 -2.72 8.55 -8.67
CA ALA A 28 -2.20 7.68 -9.73
C ALA A 28 -0.76 8.06 -10.07
N ALA A 29 -0.48 9.35 -10.25
CA ALA A 29 0.88 9.84 -10.48
C ALA A 29 1.79 9.56 -9.27
N LEU A 30 1.30 9.75 -8.04
CA LEU A 30 2.07 9.47 -6.84
C LEU A 30 2.43 7.99 -6.73
N PHE A 31 1.46 7.08 -6.85
CA PHE A 31 1.71 5.66 -6.69
C PHE A 31 2.54 5.05 -7.83
N ALA A 32 2.57 5.66 -9.01
CA ALA A 32 3.49 5.28 -10.08
C ALA A 32 4.97 5.51 -9.70
N LEU A 33 5.25 6.36 -8.72
CA LEU A 33 6.58 6.67 -8.21
C LEU A 33 6.95 5.86 -6.95
N VAL A 34 6.08 4.99 -6.45
CA VAL A 34 6.31 4.22 -5.22
C VAL A 34 6.78 2.79 -5.55
N ASP A 35 7.70 2.27 -4.73
CA ASP A 35 8.17 0.89 -4.87
C ASP A 35 7.04 -0.14 -4.69
N ALA A 36 7.08 -1.18 -5.51
CA ALA A 36 6.02 -2.19 -5.56
C ALA A 36 5.80 -2.94 -4.23
N ALA A 37 6.81 -3.04 -3.35
CA ALA A 37 6.61 -3.67 -2.05
C ALA A 37 5.76 -2.79 -1.12
N ASP A 38 5.98 -1.48 -1.14
CA ASP A 38 5.19 -0.54 -0.34
C ASP A 38 3.77 -0.39 -0.92
N LEU A 39 3.62 -0.38 -2.25
CA LEU A 39 2.31 -0.44 -2.90
C LEU A 39 1.50 -1.67 -2.48
N ARG A 40 2.12 -2.86 -2.44
CA ARG A 40 1.42 -4.08 -1.96
C ARG A 40 0.95 -3.93 -0.53
N ALA A 41 1.76 -3.33 0.34
CA ALA A 41 1.39 -3.12 1.74
C ALA A 41 0.25 -2.12 1.89
N ILE A 42 0.26 -1.03 1.11
CA ILE A 42 -0.81 -0.04 1.06
C ILE A 42 -2.10 -0.68 0.54
N ALA A 43 -2.04 -1.32 -0.62
CA ALA A 43 -3.20 -1.99 -1.22
C ALA A 43 -3.79 -3.06 -0.29
N ALA A 44 -2.97 -3.87 0.37
CA ALA A 44 -3.45 -4.86 1.34
C ALA A 44 -4.21 -4.21 2.51
N ASN A 45 -3.70 -3.10 3.04
CA ASN A 45 -4.37 -2.35 4.10
C ASN A 45 -5.69 -1.75 3.60
N SER A 46 -5.70 -1.18 2.39
CA SER A 46 -6.90 -0.58 1.80
C SER A 46 -7.98 -1.63 1.52
N VAL A 47 -7.62 -2.81 1.01
CA VAL A 47 -8.54 -3.94 0.83
C VAL A 47 -9.18 -4.33 2.16
N LYS A 48 -8.40 -4.49 3.23
CA LYS A 48 -8.93 -4.83 4.57
C LYS A 48 -9.90 -3.76 5.10
N ALA A 49 -9.54 -2.48 4.92
CA ALA A 49 -10.37 -1.35 5.36
C ALA A 49 -11.70 -1.31 4.59
N LEU A 50 -11.65 -1.38 3.27
CA LEU A 50 -12.84 -1.34 2.41
C LEU A 50 -13.74 -2.56 2.61
N LEU A 51 -13.14 -3.76 2.74
CA LEU A 51 -13.88 -5.00 3.04
C LEU A 51 -14.71 -4.86 4.32
N SER A 52 -14.15 -4.20 5.34
CA SER A 52 -14.84 -4.01 6.63
C SER A 52 -15.94 -2.94 6.56
N ALA A 53 -15.86 -2.01 5.61
CA ALA A 53 -16.77 -0.88 5.50
C ALA A 53 -17.91 -1.12 4.50
N ARG A 54 -17.59 -1.49 3.26
CA ARG A 54 -18.52 -1.82 2.17
C ARG A 54 -17.86 -2.76 1.15
N PRO A 55 -18.23 -4.06 1.12
CA PRO A 55 -17.67 -5.02 0.18
C PRO A 55 -18.01 -4.78 -1.30
N GLU A 56 -19.16 -4.15 -1.61
CA GLU A 56 -19.65 -4.04 -2.99
C GLU A 56 -18.79 -3.14 -3.88
N PRO A 57 -18.41 -1.91 -3.48
CA PRO A 57 -17.48 -1.09 -4.27
C PRO A 57 -16.10 -1.74 -4.42
N LEU A 58 -15.63 -2.42 -3.37
CA LEU A 58 -14.37 -3.16 -3.40
C LEU A 58 -14.40 -4.27 -4.46
N ARG A 59 -15.51 -5.01 -4.57
CA ARG A 59 -15.68 -6.06 -5.59
C ARG A 59 -15.52 -5.50 -7.00
N ALA A 60 -16.21 -4.41 -7.32
CA ALA A 60 -16.13 -3.80 -8.64
C ALA A 60 -14.70 -3.39 -9.00
N LEU A 61 -13.98 -2.77 -8.05
CA LEU A 61 -12.56 -2.43 -8.22
C LEU A 61 -11.68 -3.67 -8.39
N CYS A 62 -11.95 -4.73 -7.64
CA CYS A 62 -11.21 -5.99 -7.75
C CYS A 62 -11.40 -6.65 -9.12
N ASP A 63 -12.60 -6.61 -9.69
CA ASP A 63 -12.87 -7.11 -11.05
C ASP A 63 -12.17 -6.27 -12.11
N GLU A 64 -12.30 -4.95 -12.04
CA GLU A 64 -11.70 -4.00 -13.00
C GLU A 64 -10.17 -4.16 -13.10
N HIS A 65 -9.50 -4.39 -11.97
CA HIS A 65 -8.03 -4.43 -11.90
C HIS A 65 -7.43 -5.85 -11.93
N GLY A 66 -8.25 -6.88 -12.18
CA GLY A 66 -7.78 -8.27 -12.30
C GLY A 66 -7.39 -8.93 -10.97
N TYR A 67 -7.86 -8.39 -9.84
CA TYR A 67 -7.75 -9.05 -8.53
C TYR A 67 -8.73 -10.23 -8.43
N GLY A 68 -9.95 -10.07 -8.96
CA GLY A 68 -11.04 -11.04 -8.94
C GLY A 68 -12.07 -10.75 -7.85
N GLY A 69 -13.27 -10.33 -8.22
CA GLY A 69 -14.36 -9.96 -7.32
C GLY A 69 -14.87 -11.14 -6.47
N GLU A 70 -14.76 -12.37 -6.96
CA GLU A 70 -15.06 -13.58 -6.20
C GLU A 70 -14.21 -13.72 -4.93
N ARG A 71 -12.98 -13.19 -4.94
CA ARG A 71 -12.10 -13.20 -3.77
C ARG A 71 -12.61 -12.26 -2.67
N VAL A 72 -13.36 -11.22 -3.02
CA VAL A 72 -13.96 -10.34 -2.02
C VAL A 72 -14.99 -11.10 -1.18
N ASP A 73 -15.76 -12.01 -1.78
CA ASP A 73 -16.65 -12.92 -1.04
C ASP A 73 -15.88 -13.88 -0.15
N GLU A 74 -14.81 -14.49 -0.68
CA GLU A 74 -13.96 -15.40 0.10
C GLU A 74 -13.36 -14.71 1.33
N LEU A 75 -12.91 -13.47 1.15
CA LEU A 75 -12.36 -12.63 2.21
C LEU A 75 -13.44 -12.21 3.22
N ALA A 76 -14.63 -11.82 2.77
CA ALA A 76 -15.75 -11.50 3.66
C ALA A 76 -16.13 -12.71 4.53
N ALA A 77 -16.29 -13.88 3.91
CA ALA A 77 -16.57 -15.12 4.62
C ALA A 77 -15.42 -15.52 5.58
N ALA A 78 -14.16 -15.22 5.21
CA ALA A 78 -13.02 -15.44 6.08
C ALA A 78 -13.03 -14.52 7.31
N CYS A 79 -13.40 -13.24 7.14
CA CYS A 79 -13.60 -12.31 8.25
C CYS A 79 -14.66 -12.83 9.23
N ASP A 80 -15.80 -13.32 8.76
CA ASP A 80 -16.85 -13.89 9.62
C ASP A 80 -16.34 -15.09 10.44
N ARG A 81 -15.57 -15.98 9.81
CA ARG A 81 -14.93 -17.11 10.50
C ARG A 81 -13.91 -16.65 11.54
N MET A 82 -13.12 -15.63 11.23
CA MET A 82 -12.15 -15.04 12.16
C MET A 82 -12.82 -14.40 13.37
N VAL A 83 -13.89 -13.63 13.16
CA VAL A 83 -14.68 -13.01 14.25
C VAL A 83 -15.31 -14.09 15.14
N ALA A 84 -15.97 -15.09 14.54
CA ALA A 84 -16.56 -16.19 15.29
C ALA A 84 -15.51 -16.99 16.08
N SER A 85 -14.32 -17.19 15.51
CA SER A 85 -13.18 -17.81 16.17
C SER A 85 -12.66 -16.97 17.34
N ALA A 86 -12.50 -15.65 17.15
CA ALA A 86 -12.05 -14.72 18.18
C ALA A 86 -13.02 -14.68 19.38
N MET A 87 -14.33 -14.67 19.12
CA MET A 87 -15.36 -14.72 20.18
C MET A 87 -15.30 -16.00 21.03
N LYS A 88 -14.91 -17.14 20.43
CA LYS A 88 -14.72 -18.39 21.17
C LYS A 88 -13.47 -18.37 22.04
N LEU A 89 -12.44 -17.61 21.67
CA LEU A 89 -11.21 -17.46 22.46
C LEU A 89 -11.39 -16.56 23.68
N THR A 90 -12.27 -15.55 23.59
CA THR A 90 -12.50 -14.59 24.67
C THR A 90 -13.56 -15.04 25.68
N LYS A 91 -14.43 -15.98 25.31
CA LYS A 91 -15.49 -16.48 26.19
C LYS A 91 -14.94 -17.48 27.22
N ALA A 92 -15.09 -17.17 28.51
CA ALA A 92 -14.72 -18.06 29.60
C ALA A 92 -15.46 -19.41 29.47
N GLY A 93 -14.71 -20.51 29.50
CA GLY A 93 -15.22 -21.88 29.38
C GLY A 93 -15.50 -22.37 27.94
N ALA A 94 -15.21 -21.57 26.91
CA ALA A 94 -15.27 -22.03 25.52
C ALA A 94 -13.95 -22.71 25.11
N ALA A 95 -14.04 -23.83 24.39
CA ALA A 95 -12.90 -24.54 23.80
C ALA A 95 -12.40 -23.84 22.52
N GLY A 96 -11.99 -22.57 22.64
CA GLY A 96 -11.33 -21.87 21.54
C GLY A 96 -9.92 -22.44 21.30
N ASP A 97 -9.55 -22.63 20.03
CA ASP A 97 -8.20 -23.07 19.64
C ASP A 97 -7.41 -21.89 19.04
N PRO A 98 -6.40 -21.35 19.76
CA PRO A 98 -5.54 -20.29 19.23
C PRO A 98 -4.74 -20.72 17.99
N GLY A 99 -4.45 -22.02 17.84
CA GLY A 99 -3.80 -22.59 16.66
C GLY A 99 -4.66 -22.42 15.42
N ALA A 100 -5.91 -22.92 15.47
CA ALA A 100 -6.88 -22.73 14.40
C ALA A 100 -7.14 -21.26 14.07
N HIS A 101 -7.25 -20.38 15.08
CA HIS A 101 -7.43 -18.94 14.84
C HIS A 101 -6.26 -18.31 14.07
N ARG A 102 -5.02 -18.62 14.47
CA ARG A 102 -3.83 -18.13 13.75
C ARG A 102 -3.76 -18.64 12.32
N GLN A 103 -4.24 -19.86 12.06
CA GLN A 103 -4.29 -20.37 10.70
C GLN A 103 -5.29 -19.59 9.84
N LEU A 104 -6.48 -19.27 10.36
CA LEU A 104 -7.45 -18.43 9.66
C LEU A 104 -6.88 -17.05 9.28
N VAL A 105 -6.16 -16.41 10.20
CA VAL A 105 -5.48 -15.11 9.93
C VAL A 105 -4.46 -15.27 8.80
N LYS A 106 -3.64 -16.33 8.83
CA LYS A 106 -2.65 -16.60 7.78
C LYS A 106 -3.29 -16.84 6.42
N ASP A 107 -4.36 -17.62 6.37
CA ASP A 107 -5.06 -17.92 5.13
C ASP A 107 -5.69 -16.65 4.54
N PHE A 108 -6.27 -15.80 5.39
CA PHE A 108 -6.79 -14.48 4.99
C PHE A 108 -5.69 -13.58 4.39
N GLU A 109 -4.53 -13.49 5.04
CA GLU A 109 -3.40 -12.72 4.53
C GLU A 109 -2.82 -13.29 3.22
N ALA A 110 -2.80 -14.62 3.09
CA ALA A 110 -2.38 -15.30 1.88
C ALA A 110 -3.34 -15.00 0.71
N THR A 111 -4.65 -15.05 0.92
CA THR A 111 -5.65 -14.71 -0.11
C THR A 111 -5.46 -13.28 -0.62
N ILE A 112 -5.20 -12.32 0.29
CA ILE A 112 -4.93 -10.94 -0.09
C ILE A 112 -3.66 -10.85 -0.94
N LYS A 113 -2.57 -11.46 -0.46
CA LYS A 113 -1.27 -11.44 -1.16
C LYS A 113 -1.37 -12.05 -2.56
N ASP A 114 -2.07 -13.16 -2.69
CA ASP A 114 -2.27 -13.86 -3.96
C ASP A 114 -3.13 -13.04 -4.93
N GLY A 115 -4.16 -12.35 -4.43
CA GLY A 115 -4.95 -11.43 -5.26
C GLY A 115 -4.09 -10.27 -5.77
N LEU A 116 -3.29 -9.64 -4.90
CA LEU A 116 -2.38 -8.55 -5.28
C LEU A 116 -1.27 -8.98 -6.25
N ALA A 117 -0.90 -10.27 -6.26
CA ALA A 117 0.07 -10.80 -7.21
C ALA A 117 -0.47 -10.89 -8.65
N ARG A 118 -1.80 -10.91 -8.82
CA ARG A 118 -2.49 -11.01 -10.12
C ARG A 118 -2.80 -9.66 -10.75
N VAL A 119 -2.84 -8.60 -9.95
CA VAL A 119 -3.11 -7.24 -10.40
C VAL A 119 -2.02 -6.79 -11.40
N ALA A 120 -2.44 -6.47 -12.62
CA ALA A 120 -1.52 -6.11 -13.71
C ALA A 120 -0.85 -4.74 -13.49
N ASP A 121 -1.64 -3.75 -13.05
CA ASP A 121 -1.17 -2.42 -12.69
C ASP A 121 -1.47 -2.13 -11.22
N LEU A 122 -0.49 -2.45 -10.37
CA LEU A 122 -0.61 -2.27 -8.93
C LEU A 122 -0.70 -0.80 -8.53
N ALA A 123 -0.06 0.12 -9.25
CA ALA A 123 -0.11 1.54 -8.94
C ALA A 123 -1.51 2.09 -9.21
N ALA A 124 -2.09 1.79 -10.37
CA ALA A 124 -3.45 2.19 -10.71
C ALA A 124 -4.48 1.60 -9.74
N PHE A 125 -4.36 0.31 -9.40
CA PHE A 125 -5.25 -0.33 -8.43
C PHE A 125 -5.15 0.32 -7.04
N THR A 126 -3.92 0.61 -6.58
CA THR A 126 -3.70 1.27 -5.28
C THR A 126 -4.31 2.69 -5.28
N ALA A 127 -4.22 3.42 -6.39
CA ALA A 127 -4.84 4.73 -6.56
C ALA A 127 -6.38 4.65 -6.51
N ALA A 128 -6.97 3.65 -7.15
CA ALA A 128 -8.42 3.43 -7.12
C ALA A 128 -8.91 3.11 -5.71
N LEU A 129 -8.23 2.20 -5.00
CA LEU A 129 -8.52 1.89 -3.59
C LEU A 129 -8.40 3.12 -2.68
N GLU A 130 -7.36 3.95 -2.88
CA GLU A 130 -7.13 5.17 -2.10
C GLU A 130 -8.25 6.20 -2.30
N ARG A 131 -8.71 6.39 -3.55
CA ARG A 131 -9.84 7.27 -3.86
C ARG A 131 -11.12 6.76 -3.20
N GLU A 132 -11.39 5.46 -3.32
CA GLU A 132 -12.58 4.86 -2.73
C GLU A 132 -12.58 4.97 -1.20
N MET A 133 -11.44 4.72 -0.56
CA MET A 133 -11.29 4.91 0.88
C MET A 133 -11.56 6.35 1.31
N ARG A 134 -11.01 7.34 0.59
CA ARG A 134 -11.23 8.76 0.93
C ARG A 134 -12.69 9.15 0.79
N THR A 135 -13.36 8.65 -0.25
CA THR A 135 -14.79 8.85 -0.48
C THR A 135 -15.64 8.23 0.62
N LEU A 136 -15.37 6.97 0.99
CA LEU A 136 -16.21 6.22 1.93
C LEU A 136 -15.90 6.47 3.40
N LEU A 137 -14.63 6.66 3.75
CA LEU A 137 -14.14 6.71 5.13
C LEU A 137 -13.68 8.11 5.56
N GLY A 138 -13.67 9.08 4.65
CA GLY A 138 -13.17 10.44 4.90
C GLY A 138 -11.64 10.54 5.04
N GLY A 139 -10.91 9.44 4.78
CA GLY A 139 -9.47 9.35 4.91
C GLY A 139 -8.86 8.26 4.04
N GLY A 140 -7.54 8.31 3.85
CA GLY A 140 -6.79 7.39 2.97
C GLY A 140 -5.75 6.56 3.71
N SER A 141 -5.11 5.62 3.01
CA SER A 141 -4.02 4.81 3.54
C SER A 141 -2.71 5.58 3.71
N ILE A 142 -2.60 6.76 3.07
CA ILE A 142 -1.49 7.70 3.23
C ILE A 142 -2.01 9.10 3.60
N SER A 143 -1.19 9.85 4.33
CA SER A 143 -1.50 11.25 4.63
C SER A 143 -1.45 12.09 3.35
N SER A 144 -2.42 13.00 3.15
CA SER A 144 -2.33 14.00 2.06
C SER A 144 -1.20 15.00 2.26
N ARG A 145 -0.66 15.09 3.49
CA ARG A 145 0.49 15.94 3.82
C ARG A 145 1.82 15.18 3.79
N LEU A 146 1.86 13.98 3.19
CA LEU A 146 3.04 13.12 3.25
C LEU A 146 4.30 13.80 2.72
N LEU A 147 4.18 14.66 1.70
CA LEU A 147 5.34 15.32 1.07
C LEU A 147 5.18 16.84 1.04
N ASP A 148 4.20 17.39 1.77
CA ASP A 148 3.85 18.80 1.71
C ASP A 148 4.95 19.69 2.30
N GLY A 149 5.35 20.74 1.56
CA GLY A 149 6.35 21.73 1.98
C GLY A 149 7.78 21.23 2.22
N ALA A 150 8.06 19.94 2.02
CA ALA A 150 9.36 19.35 2.30
C ALA A 150 10.36 19.58 1.14
N THR A 151 11.60 19.96 1.45
CA THR A 151 12.72 19.93 0.49
C THR A 151 13.58 18.70 0.76
N LEU A 152 14.06 18.06 -0.30
CA LEU A 152 15.00 16.94 -0.15
C LEU A 152 16.42 17.47 -0.03
N GLU A 153 17.14 17.01 0.99
CA GLU A 153 18.48 17.44 1.35
C GLU A 153 19.37 16.22 1.68
N ALA A 154 20.69 16.43 1.70
CA ALA A 154 21.69 15.44 2.13
C ALA A 154 21.51 14.05 1.47
N VAL A 155 21.33 14.01 0.15
CA VAL A 155 21.13 12.77 -0.61
C VAL A 155 22.43 11.97 -0.63
N THR A 156 22.34 10.70 -0.23
CA THR A 156 23.43 9.73 -0.31
C THR A 156 22.98 8.57 -1.19
N VAL A 157 23.75 8.28 -2.24
CA VAL A 157 23.46 7.21 -3.21
C VAL A 157 24.41 6.03 -3.00
N GLU A 158 23.85 4.86 -2.81
CA GLU A 158 24.56 3.58 -2.64
C GLU A 158 24.05 2.58 -3.68
N ALA A 159 24.68 2.58 -4.86
CA ALA A 159 24.34 1.72 -6.00
C ALA A 159 22.86 1.82 -6.41
N SER A 160 22.03 0.84 -6.01
CA SER A 160 20.61 0.78 -6.34
C SER A 160 19.70 1.31 -5.23
N LYS A 161 20.26 1.97 -4.22
CA LYS A 161 19.53 2.54 -3.09
C LYS A 161 20.00 3.97 -2.88
N ALA A 162 19.12 4.81 -2.36
CA ALA A 162 19.51 6.12 -1.88
C ALA A 162 18.70 6.51 -0.65
N ARG A 163 19.26 7.43 0.11
CA ARG A 163 18.64 8.04 1.28
C ARG A 163 18.75 9.54 1.13
N GLY A 164 17.74 10.27 1.53
CA GLY A 164 17.80 11.72 1.68
C GLY A 164 17.01 12.13 2.91
N ARG A 165 17.12 13.39 3.30
CA ARG A 165 16.42 13.95 4.45
C ARG A 165 15.47 15.03 3.95
N ALA A 166 14.20 14.93 4.32
CA ALA A 166 13.26 16.03 4.16
C ALA A 166 13.61 17.18 5.13
N SER A 167 13.33 18.42 4.76
CA SER A 167 13.57 19.60 5.61
C SER A 167 12.87 19.56 6.98
N ASP A 168 11.80 18.77 7.12
CA ASP A 168 11.13 18.50 8.40
C ASP A 168 11.82 17.41 9.26
N GLY A 169 12.98 16.92 8.82
CA GLY A 169 13.82 15.95 9.51
C GLY A 169 13.52 14.49 9.17
N ARG A 170 12.49 14.18 8.37
CA ARG A 170 12.16 12.79 8.01
C ARG A 170 13.21 12.20 7.07
N GLU A 171 13.59 10.95 7.32
CA GLU A 171 14.41 10.18 6.37
C GLU A 171 13.52 9.65 5.24
N LEU A 172 13.93 9.93 4.00
CA LEU A 172 13.32 9.43 2.79
C LEU A 172 14.25 8.42 2.14
N ARG A 173 13.65 7.38 1.56
CA ARG A 173 14.38 6.28 0.94
C ARG A 173 13.97 6.14 -0.50
N PHE A 174 14.93 5.77 -1.33
CA PHE A 174 14.72 5.53 -2.74
C PHE A 174 15.37 4.22 -3.15
N VAL A 175 14.79 3.56 -4.14
CA VAL A 175 15.32 2.32 -4.70
C VAL A 175 15.30 2.39 -6.22
N ARG A 176 16.37 1.91 -6.86
CA ARG A 176 16.46 1.82 -8.30
C ARG A 176 15.91 0.47 -8.77
N ARG A 177 14.91 0.49 -9.64
CA ARG A 177 14.27 -0.68 -10.25
C ARG A 177 14.07 -0.43 -11.74
N ARG A 178 14.52 -1.38 -12.57
CA ARG A 178 14.39 -1.30 -14.04
C ARG A 178 14.83 0.08 -14.61
N GLY A 179 15.93 0.62 -14.08
CA GLY A 179 16.50 1.90 -14.50
C GLY A 179 15.93 3.15 -13.85
N ARG A 180 14.79 3.07 -13.14
CA ARG A 180 14.08 4.22 -12.53
C ARG A 180 14.24 4.23 -11.01
N TRP A 181 14.28 5.42 -10.43
CA TRP A 181 14.19 5.60 -8.98
C TRP A 181 12.73 5.60 -8.53
N LEU A 182 12.47 4.97 -7.40
CA LEU A 182 11.16 4.87 -6.78
C LEU A 182 11.27 5.23 -5.31
N LEU A 183 10.26 5.92 -4.79
CA LEU A 183 10.12 6.26 -3.39
C LEU A 183 9.79 5.00 -2.56
N ARG A 184 10.40 4.95 -1.38
CA ARG A 184 10.11 3.98 -0.32
C ARG A 184 9.47 4.74 0.84
N LEU A 185 8.23 4.39 1.14
CA LEU A 185 7.43 4.99 2.21
C LEU A 185 7.64 4.30 3.56
N ARG A 186 8.34 3.16 3.58
CA ARG A 186 8.76 2.40 4.77
C ARG A 186 10.22 1.92 4.63
#